data_AF-A0A7V8JN53-F1
#
_entry.id   AF-A0A7V8JN53-F1
#
_cell.length_a   1.000
_cell.length_b   1.000
_cell.length_c   1.000
_cell.angle_alpha   90.00
_cell.angle_beta   90.00
_cell.angle_gamma   90.00
#
_symmetry.space_group_name_H-M   'P 1'
#
loop_
_entity.id
_entity.type
_entity.pdbx_description
1 polymer ?
#
loop_
_entity_poly.entity_id
_entity_poly.type
_entity_poly.pdbx_seq_one_letter_code
_entity_poly.pdbx_strand_id
1 'polypeptide(L)'
;MGPQFDGEEIFMGSRTVSADGEPFSRLAMPVLDCNLAGMINPFRVKKPKKPLRAMSLPTGLNVAIPTSVTIGGPPTVSWTALAFRAAFAGLGKLRKSAFFRKKMDAFANWRRGKWGHLPSSLLKCKVLRAEPVDIRDGSVVVSHQDFDIPGRLSFAWQRSYGSRRAGESGLCGAGWQTPADIRLELLDDGSV
;
A
#
# COMPACT_ATOMS: atom_id res chain seq x y z
N MET A 1 -17.27 4.64 -4.51
CA MET A 1 -16.32 5.28 -3.57
C MET A 1 -15.00 4.54 -3.71
N GLY A 2 -13.94 5.22 -4.16
CA GLY A 2 -12.61 4.61 -4.18
C GLY A 2 -12.13 4.34 -2.76
N PRO A 3 -11.19 3.41 -2.56
CA PRO A 3 -10.71 3.13 -1.22
C PRO A 3 -9.87 4.32 -0.74
N GLN A 4 -10.33 4.99 0.31
CA GLN A 4 -9.61 6.06 1.00
C GLN A 4 -8.43 5.44 1.76
N PHE A 5 -7.31 5.23 1.06
CA PHE A 5 -6.10 4.61 1.63
C PHE A 5 -5.04 5.61 2.09
N ASP A 6 -5.26 6.91 1.94
CA ASP A 6 -4.27 7.94 2.27
C ASP A 6 -4.70 8.77 3.48
N GLY A 7 -4.61 8.18 4.68
CA GLY A 7 -4.46 8.94 5.93
C GLY A 7 -5.64 9.81 6.42
N GLU A 8 -6.74 9.86 5.68
CA GLU A 8 -7.97 10.59 6.02
C GLU A 8 -9.10 9.57 6.28
N GLU A 9 -9.61 9.53 7.51
CA GLU A 9 -10.67 8.61 7.90
C GLU A 9 -11.92 9.37 8.36
N ILE A 10 -13.06 8.99 7.80
CA ILE A 10 -14.36 9.56 8.16
C ILE A 10 -14.67 9.18 9.61
N PHE A 11 -14.51 10.15 10.52
CA PHE A 11 -14.65 9.93 11.96
C PHE A 11 -16.06 10.16 12.48
N MET A 12 -16.82 11.02 11.80
CA MET A 12 -18.16 11.38 12.23
C MET A 12 -19.16 11.39 11.07
N GLY A 13 -20.41 11.08 11.40
CA GLY A 13 -21.55 11.13 10.48
C GLY A 13 -22.85 11.45 11.22
N SER A 14 -23.98 11.36 10.54
CA SER A 14 -25.29 11.62 11.13
C SER A 14 -25.74 10.47 12.03
N ARG A 15 -26.35 10.81 13.18
CA ARG A 15 -27.02 9.84 14.07
C ARG A 15 -28.24 9.17 13.44
N THR A 16 -28.94 9.85 12.54
CA THR A 16 -30.25 9.43 12.03
C THR A 16 -30.17 8.70 10.69
N VAL A 17 -29.04 8.81 9.99
CA VAL A 17 -28.83 8.19 8.68
C VAL A 17 -27.57 7.35 8.74
N SER A 18 -27.70 6.05 8.51
CA SER A 18 -26.58 5.12 8.38
C SER A 18 -26.51 4.57 6.95
N ALA A 19 -25.28 4.39 6.46
CA ALA A 19 -24.97 3.67 5.23
C ALA A 19 -23.98 2.55 5.60
N ASP A 20 -24.23 1.34 5.13
CA ASP A 20 -23.38 0.17 5.39
C ASP A 20 -23.11 -0.11 6.89
N GLY A 21 -24.06 0.27 7.76
CA GLY A 21 -23.95 0.07 9.22
C GLY A 21 -23.14 1.14 9.96
N GLU A 22 -22.63 2.15 9.26
CA GLU A 22 -21.91 3.29 9.84
C GLU A 22 -22.71 4.60 9.68
N PRO A 23 -22.56 5.59 10.58
CA PRO A 23 -23.24 6.88 10.45
C PRO A 23 -22.75 7.61 9.19
N PHE A 24 -23.67 8.00 8.32
CA PHE A 24 -23.33 8.57 7.02
C PHE A 24 -22.80 10.00 7.17
N SER A 25 -21.64 10.29 6.56
CA SER A 25 -21.00 11.59 6.69
C SER A 25 -21.62 12.62 5.75
N ARG A 26 -21.73 13.86 6.24
CA ARG A 26 -22.30 14.99 5.50
C ARG A 26 -21.23 16.01 5.12
N LEU A 27 -21.60 16.95 4.24
CA LEU A 27 -20.75 18.07 3.88
C LEU A 27 -20.33 18.86 5.13
N ALA A 28 -19.06 19.24 5.18
CA ALA A 28 -18.41 19.95 6.29
C ALA A 28 -18.39 19.18 7.63
N MET A 29 -18.47 17.85 7.59
CA MET A 29 -18.23 17.04 8.78
C MET A 29 -16.71 16.89 9.02
N PRO A 30 -16.21 17.03 10.26
CA PRO A 30 -14.79 16.81 10.56
C PRO A 30 -14.31 15.40 10.22
N VAL A 31 -13.21 15.33 9.49
CA VAL A 31 -12.48 14.13 9.07
C VAL A 31 -11.13 14.13 9.80
N LEU A 32 -10.70 12.94 10.24
CA LEU A 32 -9.42 12.77 10.91
C LEU A 32 -8.31 12.68 9.86
N ASP A 33 -7.44 13.68 9.84
CA ASP A 33 -6.32 13.77 8.90
C ASP A 33 -4.98 13.61 9.60
N CYS A 34 -3.96 13.19 8.86
CA CYS A 34 -2.58 13.08 9.31
C CYS A 34 -1.94 14.44 9.59
N ASN A 35 -2.14 14.98 10.79
CA ASN A 35 -1.52 16.23 11.20
C ASN A 35 -0.10 16.02 11.76
N LEU A 36 0.88 16.72 11.18
CA LEU A 36 2.29 16.75 11.56
C LEU A 36 2.52 17.29 12.99
N ALA A 37 1.63 18.15 13.48
CA ALA A 37 1.66 18.74 14.81
C ALA A 37 0.44 18.27 15.63
N GLY A 38 0.59 17.16 16.34
CA GLY A 38 -0.43 16.65 17.26
C GLY A 38 -0.81 17.69 18.33
N MET A 39 -2.10 17.82 18.64
CA MET A 39 -2.60 18.72 19.68
C MET A 39 -2.07 18.25 21.03
N ILE A 40 -1.40 19.16 21.75
CA ILE A 40 -1.03 18.93 23.14
C ILE A 40 -2.33 18.85 23.95
N ASN A 41 -2.59 17.66 24.50
CA ASN A 41 -3.74 17.42 25.37
C ASN A 41 -3.68 18.42 26.55
N PRO A 42 -4.76 19.16 26.87
CA PRO A 42 -4.77 20.08 28.02
C PRO A 42 -4.26 19.38 29.28
N PHE A 43 -3.42 20.10 30.03
CA PHE A 43 -2.62 19.59 31.14
C PHE A 43 -3.44 18.76 32.14
N ARG A 44 -3.09 17.46 32.25
CA ARG A 44 -3.56 16.58 33.32
C ARG A 44 -2.42 16.39 34.32
N VAL A 45 -2.65 16.76 35.58
CA VAL A 45 -1.64 16.88 36.67
C VAL A 45 -0.90 15.57 37.00
N LYS A 46 -1.35 14.42 36.48
CA LYS A 46 -0.66 13.13 36.63
C LYS A 46 -0.28 12.58 35.25
N LYS A 47 0.91 12.97 34.76
CA LYS A 47 1.46 12.54 33.46
C LYS A 47 1.78 11.04 33.42
N PRO A 48 1.55 10.35 32.28
CA PRO A 48 2.47 9.34 31.79
C PRO A 48 3.57 9.98 30.92
N LYS A 49 4.83 9.59 31.18
CA LYS A 49 6.02 10.02 30.43
C LYS A 49 6.05 9.34 29.05
N LYS A 50 5.42 9.95 28.05
CA LYS A 50 5.69 9.87 26.58
C LYS A 50 4.42 10.29 25.82
N PRO A 51 4.48 11.23 24.86
CA PRO A 51 3.33 11.53 24.01
C PRO A 51 3.06 10.32 23.12
N LEU A 52 1.89 9.69 23.27
CA LEU A 52 1.39 8.79 22.26
C LEU A 52 1.11 9.65 21.03
N ARG A 53 1.97 9.55 20.00
CA ARG A 53 1.73 10.11 18.67
C ARG A 53 0.52 9.42 18.05
N ALA A 54 -0.68 9.84 18.41
CA ALA A 54 -1.84 9.70 17.56
C ALA A 54 -1.79 10.90 16.60
N MET A 55 -1.16 10.73 15.44
CA MET A 55 -1.06 11.77 14.40
C MET A 55 -2.35 11.78 13.58
N SER A 56 -3.48 12.06 14.24
CA SER A 56 -4.78 12.17 13.59
C SER A 56 -5.57 13.25 14.33
N LEU A 57 -5.87 14.36 13.66
CA LEU A 57 -6.67 15.44 14.20
C LEU A 57 -7.90 15.67 13.32
N PRO A 58 -9.06 16.00 13.91
CA PRO A 58 -10.28 16.28 13.15
C PRO A 58 -10.19 17.67 12.50
N THR A 59 -9.12 17.90 11.72
CA THR A 59 -8.82 19.17 11.03
C THR A 59 -9.29 19.16 9.59
N GLY A 60 -9.57 17.98 9.03
CA GLY A 60 -10.16 17.83 7.70
C GLY A 60 -11.64 18.11 7.72
N LEU A 61 -12.19 18.53 6.58
CA LEU A 61 -13.62 18.66 6.37
C LEU A 61 -14.02 17.79 5.19
N ASN A 62 -15.05 16.96 5.38
CA ASN A 62 -15.59 16.14 4.31
C ASN A 62 -16.29 17.02 3.26
N VAL A 63 -15.79 17.00 2.03
CA VAL A 63 -16.43 17.64 0.88
C VAL A 63 -17.20 16.58 0.10
N ALA A 64 -18.48 16.42 0.43
CA ALA A 64 -19.36 15.49 -0.26
C ALA A 64 -19.83 16.08 -1.62
N ILE A 65 -19.37 15.49 -2.73
CA ILE A 65 -19.86 15.77 -4.08
C ILE A 65 -20.58 14.51 -4.57
N PRO A 66 -21.86 14.56 -4.99
CA PRO A 66 -22.71 15.73 -5.21
C PRO A 66 -23.45 16.22 -3.94
N THR A 67 -23.79 17.51 -3.89
CA THR A 67 -24.51 18.16 -2.78
C THR A 67 -26.02 17.92 -2.79
N SER A 68 -26.52 17.01 -3.63
CA SER A 68 -27.95 16.75 -3.83
C SER A 68 -28.61 15.97 -2.68
N VAL A 69 -27.84 15.44 -1.74
CA VAL A 69 -28.34 14.61 -0.63
C VAL A 69 -28.23 15.38 0.69
N THR A 70 -29.38 15.76 1.26
CA THR A 70 -29.46 16.41 2.57
C THR A 70 -29.55 15.38 3.68
N ILE A 71 -28.51 15.30 4.51
CA ILE A 71 -28.41 14.34 5.61
C ILE A 71 -28.74 15.07 6.91
N GLY A 72 -29.94 14.83 7.44
CA GLY A 72 -30.39 15.40 8.72
C GLY A 72 -29.72 14.76 9.94
N GLY A 73 -29.93 15.31 11.13
CA GLY A 73 -29.52 14.71 12.41
C GLY A 73 -28.25 15.30 13.05
N PRO A 74 -28.07 15.13 14.37
CA PRO A 74 -26.86 15.56 15.08
C PRO A 74 -25.65 14.68 14.69
N PRO A 75 -24.43 15.23 14.73
CA PRO A 75 -23.22 14.49 14.45
C PRO A 75 -22.92 13.44 15.53
N THR A 76 -22.51 12.24 15.11
CA THR A 76 -22.09 11.13 15.97
C THR A 76 -20.83 10.47 15.42
N VAL A 77 -19.99 9.96 16.33
CA VAL A 77 -18.75 9.25 16.02
C VAL A 77 -19.06 7.84 15.52
N SER A 78 -18.31 7.34 14.53
CA SER A 78 -18.41 5.96 14.07
C SER A 78 -17.88 4.97 15.12
N TRP A 79 -18.71 3.99 15.50
CA TRP A 79 -18.37 2.99 16.52
C TRP A 79 -17.27 2.04 16.07
N THR A 80 -17.25 1.69 14.79
CA THR A 80 -16.23 0.86 14.12
C THR A 80 -14.87 1.53 14.16
N ALA A 81 -14.77 2.81 13.76
CA ALA A 81 -13.52 3.56 13.84
C ALA A 81 -13.01 3.66 15.28
N LEU A 82 -13.90 3.86 16.25
CA LEU A 82 -13.56 3.85 17.67
C LEU A 82 -13.08 2.47 18.15
N ALA A 83 -13.72 1.39 17.71
CA ALA A 83 -13.34 0.01 18.02
C ALA A 83 -11.99 -0.36 17.41
N PHE A 84 -11.74 -0.03 16.14
CA PHE A 84 -10.45 -0.23 15.49
C PHE A 84 -9.36 0.56 16.19
N ARG A 85 -9.60 1.84 16.54
CA ARG A 85 -8.66 2.62 17.34
C ARG A 85 -8.34 1.97 18.69
N ALA A 86 -9.36 1.51 19.40
CA ALA A 86 -9.18 0.85 20.68
C ALA A 86 -8.39 -0.45 20.53
N ALA A 87 -8.67 -1.22 19.48
CA ALA A 87 -7.96 -2.46 19.15
C ALA A 87 -6.49 -2.19 18.79
N PHE A 88 -6.19 -1.22 17.92
CA PHE A 88 -4.82 -0.86 17.54
C PHE A 88 -4.04 -0.23 18.71
N ALA A 89 -4.68 0.61 19.52
CA ALA A 89 -4.07 1.16 20.73
C ALA A 89 -3.79 0.07 21.79
N GLY A 90 -4.70 -0.90 21.93
CA GLY A 90 -4.53 -2.08 22.78
C GLY A 90 -3.41 -2.99 22.29
N LEU A 91 -3.35 -3.25 20.99
CA LEU A 91 -2.31 -4.06 20.36
C LEU A 91 -0.92 -3.41 20.48
N GLY A 92 -0.83 -2.08 20.33
CA GLY A 92 0.41 -1.33 20.54
C GLY A 92 0.94 -1.41 21.98
N LYS A 93 0.05 -1.50 22.98
CA LYS A 93 0.44 -1.73 24.39
C LYS A 93 0.84 -3.19 24.63
N LEU A 94 0.10 -4.15 24.07
CA LEU A 94 0.41 -5.59 24.20
C LEU A 94 1.73 -5.96 23.52
N ARG A 95 2.04 -5.37 22.35
CA ARG A 95 3.32 -5.54 21.66
C ARG A 95 4.52 -5.06 22.49
N LYS A 96 4.32 -4.09 23.39
CA LYS A 96 5.37 -3.58 24.30
C LYS A 96 5.54 -4.43 25.55
N SER A 97 4.65 -5.38 25.83
CA SER A 97 4.80 -6.27 26.98
C SER A 97 6.02 -7.19 26.81
N ALA A 98 6.77 -7.39 27.90
CA ALA A 98 7.96 -8.23 27.88
C ALA A 98 7.63 -9.68 27.49
N PHE A 99 6.42 -10.14 27.81
CA PHE A 99 5.93 -11.47 27.44
C PHE A 99 5.75 -11.60 25.93
N PHE A 100 5.10 -10.63 25.28
CA PHE A 100 4.87 -10.67 23.83
C PHE A 100 6.18 -10.54 23.05
N ARG A 101 7.12 -9.73 23.54
CA ARG A 101 8.49 -9.66 22.99
C ARG A 101 9.20 -11.01 23.09
N LYS A 102 9.22 -11.65 24.26
CA LYS A 102 9.84 -12.99 24.44
C LYS A 102 9.21 -14.06 23.54
N LYS A 103 7.88 -14.05 23.37
CA LYS A 103 7.18 -14.97 22.48
C LYS A 103 7.47 -14.70 21.00
N MET A 104 7.53 -13.43 20.59
CA MET A 104 7.95 -13.04 19.24
C MET A 104 9.42 -13.41 18.97
N ASP A 105 10.31 -13.22 19.94
CA ASP A 105 11.72 -13.56 19.82
C ASP A 105 11.91 -15.09 19.74
N ALA A 106 11.16 -15.85 20.54
CA ALA A 106 11.11 -17.31 20.45
C ALA A 106 10.59 -17.78 19.08
N PHE A 107 9.54 -17.15 18.55
CA PHE A 107 9.03 -17.45 17.22
C PHE A 107 9.99 -17.06 16.10
N ALA A 108 10.68 -15.93 16.22
CA ALA A 108 11.70 -15.50 15.28
C ALA A 108 12.91 -16.44 15.29
N ASN A 109 13.31 -16.95 16.46
CA ASN A 109 14.37 -17.95 16.59
C ASN A 109 13.94 -19.31 16.04
N TRP A 110 12.70 -19.74 16.31
CA TRP A 110 12.14 -20.95 15.71
C TRP A 110 12.08 -20.86 14.18
N ARG A 111 11.61 -19.72 13.65
CA ARG A 111 11.58 -19.46 12.20
C ARG A 111 13.00 -19.43 11.61
N ARG A 112 13.96 -18.79 12.28
CA ARG A 112 15.37 -18.81 11.83
C ARG A 112 15.95 -20.23 11.85
N GLY A 113 15.64 -21.05 12.86
CA GLY A 113 16.12 -22.44 12.93
C GLY A 113 15.52 -23.34 11.87
N LYS A 114 14.24 -23.13 11.51
CA LYS A 114 13.54 -23.95 10.51
C LYS A 114 13.67 -23.43 9.07
N TRP A 115 13.83 -22.11 8.88
CA TRP A 115 13.76 -21.45 7.57
C TRP A 115 15.02 -20.64 7.24
N GLY A 116 15.99 -20.50 8.16
CA GLY A 116 17.18 -19.68 7.96
C GLY A 116 18.21 -20.26 6.99
N HIS A 117 18.18 -21.57 6.75
CA HIS A 117 19.02 -22.24 5.74
C HIS A 117 18.48 -22.08 4.31
N LEU A 118 17.26 -21.54 4.14
CA LEU A 118 16.72 -21.30 2.80
C LEU A 118 17.30 -19.98 2.31
N PRO A 119 17.99 -19.94 1.15
CA PRO A 119 18.31 -18.67 0.50
C PRO A 119 17.03 -17.83 0.39
N SER A 120 17.17 -16.52 0.63
CA SER A 120 16.06 -15.56 0.59
C SER A 120 15.29 -15.59 -0.75
N SER A 121 15.94 -16.10 -1.80
CA SER A 121 15.38 -16.36 -3.12
C SER A 121 14.52 -17.62 -3.23
N LEU A 122 14.64 -18.65 -2.36
CA LEU A 122 13.78 -19.85 -2.46
C LEU A 122 12.35 -19.56 -2.02
N LEU A 123 12.16 -18.79 -0.96
CA LEU A 123 10.82 -18.40 -0.52
C LEU A 123 10.16 -17.43 -1.51
N LYS A 124 10.95 -16.49 -2.05
CA LYS A 124 10.46 -15.54 -3.06
C LYS A 124 10.24 -16.19 -4.43
N CYS A 125 11.22 -16.90 -4.99
CA CYS A 125 11.13 -17.52 -6.32
C CYS A 125 10.29 -18.81 -6.35
N LYS A 126 10.37 -19.68 -5.33
CA LYS A 126 9.78 -21.03 -5.39
C LYS A 126 8.45 -21.16 -4.66
N VAL A 127 8.28 -20.46 -3.52
CA VAL A 127 7.06 -20.55 -2.69
C VAL A 127 6.06 -19.42 -2.98
N LEU A 128 6.55 -18.18 -3.15
CA LEU A 128 5.73 -17.02 -3.48
C LEU A 128 5.56 -16.79 -4.99
N ARG A 129 6.30 -17.53 -5.84
CA ARG A 129 6.36 -17.33 -7.31
C ARG A 129 6.51 -15.85 -7.69
N ALA A 130 7.36 -15.11 -6.97
CA ALA A 130 7.77 -13.77 -7.35
C ALA A 130 8.82 -13.87 -8.48
N GLU A 131 8.42 -14.39 -9.64
CA GLU A 131 9.03 -13.98 -10.90
C GLU A 131 8.90 -12.44 -11.01
N PRO A 132 9.75 -11.74 -11.77
CA PRO A 132 9.72 -10.28 -11.78
C PRO A 132 8.40 -9.83 -12.41
N VAL A 133 7.42 -9.49 -11.57
CA VAL A 133 6.12 -8.98 -11.99
C VAL A 133 6.19 -7.46 -12.02
N ASP A 134 5.82 -6.85 -13.14
CA ASP A 134 5.63 -5.41 -13.25
C ASP A 134 4.48 -4.99 -12.32
N ILE A 135 4.77 -4.14 -11.34
CA ILE A 135 3.82 -3.70 -10.31
C ILE A 135 2.65 -2.92 -10.92
N ARG A 136 2.87 -2.29 -12.09
CA ARG A 136 1.85 -1.46 -12.73
C ARG A 136 0.70 -2.29 -13.30
N ASP A 137 1.05 -3.41 -13.95
CA ASP A 137 0.09 -4.19 -14.75
C ASP A 137 -0.06 -5.64 -14.28
N GLY A 138 0.75 -6.09 -13.32
CA GLY A 138 0.80 -7.49 -12.91
C GLY A 138 1.40 -8.44 -13.95
N SER A 139 2.01 -7.92 -15.01
CA SER A 139 2.60 -8.74 -16.08
C SER A 139 3.97 -9.29 -15.69
N VAL A 140 4.30 -10.50 -16.16
CA VAL A 140 5.62 -11.12 -15.92
C VAL A 140 6.63 -10.55 -16.89
N VAL A 141 7.75 -10.06 -16.37
CA VAL A 141 8.87 -9.51 -17.15
C VAL A 141 10.14 -10.26 -16.79
N VAL A 142 10.89 -10.72 -17.78
CA VAL A 142 12.17 -11.41 -17.58
C VAL A 142 13.21 -10.81 -18.51
N SER A 143 14.41 -10.54 -18.02
CA SER A 143 15.53 -10.03 -18.84
C SER A 143 16.71 -10.98 -18.75
N HIS A 144 17.27 -11.37 -19.90
CA HIS A 144 18.43 -12.23 -20.01
C HIS A 144 19.48 -11.61 -20.94
N GLN A 145 20.73 -11.55 -20.49
CA GLN A 145 21.86 -11.14 -21.32
C GLN A 145 22.51 -12.41 -21.90
N ASP A 146 22.54 -12.53 -23.23
CA ASP A 146 23.06 -13.75 -23.87
C ASP A 146 24.57 -13.66 -24.08
N PHE A 147 25.06 -12.53 -24.62
CA PHE A 147 26.49 -12.32 -24.83
C PHE A 147 26.84 -10.83 -24.81
N ASP A 148 28.11 -10.55 -24.53
CA ASP A 148 28.71 -9.22 -24.65
C ASP A 148 29.94 -9.26 -25.54
N ILE A 149 30.08 -8.23 -26.37
CA ILE A 149 31.24 -8.02 -27.23
C ILE A 149 32.05 -6.87 -26.61
N PRO A 150 33.15 -7.17 -25.89
CA PRO A 150 34.02 -6.14 -25.34
C PRO A 150 34.82 -5.45 -26.46
N GLY A 151 34.98 -4.14 -26.38
CA GLY A 151 35.71 -3.38 -27.39
C GLY A 151 35.56 -1.86 -27.22
N ARG A 152 36.05 -1.09 -28.20
CA ARG A 152 35.88 0.38 -28.21
C ARG A 152 34.40 0.80 -28.27
N LEU A 153 33.59 -0.01 -28.93
CA LEU A 153 32.13 0.07 -28.88
C LEU A 153 31.63 -1.22 -28.24
N SER A 154 31.45 -1.21 -26.92
CA SER A 154 30.91 -2.36 -26.20
C SER A 154 29.46 -2.58 -26.58
N PHE A 155 29.13 -3.82 -26.97
CA PHE A 155 27.77 -4.19 -27.34
C PHE A 155 27.32 -5.40 -26.52
N ALA A 156 26.23 -5.24 -25.77
CA ALA A 156 25.61 -6.32 -25.02
C ALA A 156 24.32 -6.74 -25.72
N TRP A 157 24.21 -8.01 -26.09
CA TRP A 157 22.99 -8.59 -26.62
C TRP A 157 22.12 -9.07 -25.46
N GLN A 158 20.95 -8.43 -25.29
CA GLN A 158 20.01 -8.73 -24.22
C GLN A 158 18.62 -9.00 -24.79
N ARG A 159 17.99 -10.08 -24.34
CA ARG A 159 16.59 -10.39 -24.66
C ARG A 159 15.70 -10.14 -23.46
N SER A 160 14.51 -9.60 -23.72
CA SER A 160 13.49 -9.38 -22.71
C SER A 160 12.20 -10.11 -23.07
N TYR A 161 11.62 -10.81 -22.11
CA TYR A 161 10.30 -11.40 -22.21
C TYR A 161 9.30 -10.55 -21.42
N GLY A 162 8.11 -10.33 -21.98
CA GLY A 162 7.01 -9.68 -21.29
C GLY A 162 5.69 -10.36 -21.60
N SER A 163 4.98 -10.86 -20.59
CA SER A 163 3.68 -11.52 -20.81
C SER A 163 2.62 -10.56 -21.36
N ARG A 164 2.74 -9.26 -21.09
CA ARG A 164 1.90 -8.21 -21.69
C ARG A 164 1.98 -8.19 -23.21
N ARG A 165 3.13 -8.58 -23.76
CA ARG A 165 3.43 -8.60 -25.20
C ARG A 165 3.33 -9.99 -25.80
N ALA A 166 2.67 -10.94 -25.15
CA ALA A 166 2.54 -12.31 -25.64
C ALA A 166 1.85 -12.42 -27.02
N GLY A 167 1.11 -11.38 -27.45
CA GLY A 167 0.54 -11.30 -28.79
C GLY A 167 1.50 -10.79 -29.87
N GLU A 168 2.65 -10.21 -29.49
CA GLU A 168 3.66 -9.70 -30.42
C GLU A 168 4.67 -10.81 -30.75
N SER A 169 4.91 -11.04 -32.04
CA SER A 169 5.94 -11.97 -32.51
C SER A 169 7.27 -11.24 -32.72
N GLY A 170 8.26 -11.56 -31.87
CA GLY A 170 9.66 -11.20 -32.08
C GLY A 170 10.45 -12.31 -32.76
N LEU A 171 11.69 -12.00 -33.14
CA LEU A 171 12.63 -12.95 -33.75
C LEU A 171 12.92 -14.17 -32.84
N CYS A 172 12.79 -14.00 -31.53
CA CYS A 172 12.96 -15.07 -30.54
C CYS A 172 11.64 -15.71 -30.09
N GLY A 173 10.54 -15.47 -30.80
CA GLY A 173 9.21 -16.00 -30.48
C GLY A 173 8.28 -14.96 -29.84
N ALA A 174 7.07 -15.41 -29.50
CA ALA A 174 6.04 -14.55 -28.95
C ALA A 174 6.41 -13.99 -27.57
N GLY A 175 6.22 -12.68 -27.38
CA GLY A 175 6.53 -11.98 -26.12
C GLY A 175 8.01 -11.76 -25.84
N TRP A 176 8.92 -12.27 -26.67
CA TRP A 176 10.35 -12.01 -26.59
C TRP A 176 10.74 -10.86 -27.51
N GLN A 177 11.52 -9.92 -26.98
CA GLN A 177 12.08 -8.78 -27.70
C GLN A 177 13.60 -8.81 -27.61
N THR A 178 14.25 -8.47 -28.72
CA THR A 178 15.70 -8.37 -28.85
C THR A 178 16.08 -7.03 -29.49
N PRO A 179 17.36 -6.60 -29.42
CA PRO A 179 17.82 -5.39 -30.09
C PRO A 179 17.63 -5.41 -31.61
N ALA A 180 17.42 -6.58 -32.22
CA ALA A 180 17.11 -6.69 -33.65
C ALA A 180 15.61 -6.53 -33.96
N ASP A 181 14.74 -6.54 -32.95
CA ASP A 181 13.29 -6.37 -33.11
C ASP A 181 12.86 -4.89 -33.08
N ILE A 182 13.79 -3.95 -33.24
CA ILE A 182 13.50 -2.52 -33.26
C ILE A 182 12.58 -2.20 -34.44
N ARG A 183 11.47 -1.54 -34.15
CA ARG A 183 10.48 -1.08 -35.14
C ARG A 183 10.24 0.41 -34.94
N LEU A 184 10.02 1.10 -36.04
CA LEU A 184 9.50 2.46 -36.06
C LEU A 184 8.00 2.35 -36.27
N GLU A 185 7.21 2.81 -35.30
CA GLU A 185 5.76 2.86 -35.38
C GLU A 185 5.34 4.32 -35.43
N LEU A 186 4.53 4.67 -36.43
CA LEU A 186 3.92 6.00 -36.49
C LEU A 186 2.74 6.03 -35.54
N LEU A 187 2.76 6.98 -34.63
CA LEU A 187 1.65 7.26 -33.73
C LEU A 187 0.52 7.99 -34.49
N ASP A 188 -0.71 7.91 -33.98
CA ASP A 188 -1.89 8.52 -34.60
C ASP A 188 -1.80 10.05 -34.75
N ASP A 189 -0.89 10.68 -33.99
CA ASP A 189 -0.58 12.11 -34.05
C ASP A 189 0.51 12.48 -35.09
N GLY A 190 1.00 11.49 -35.84
CA GLY A 190 2.03 11.66 -36.88
C GLY A 190 3.45 11.76 -36.33
N SER A 191 3.65 11.54 -35.03
CA SER A 191 4.99 11.40 -34.44
C SER A 191 5.53 9.98 -34.60
N VAL A 192 6.86 9.85 -34.50
CA VAL A 192 7.62 8.58 -34.64
C VAL A 192 8.44 8.36 -33.37
#